data_AF-A0A522VGF4-F1
#
_entry.id   AF-A0A522VGF4-F1
#
_cell.length_a   1.000
_cell.length_b   1.000
_cell.length_c   1.000
_cell.angle_alpha   90.00
_cell.angle_beta   90.00
_cell.angle_gamma   90.00
#
_symmetry.space_group_name_H-M   'P 1'
#
loop_
_entity.id
_entity.type
_entity.pdbx_description
1 polymer ?
#
loop_
_entity_poly.entity_id
_entity_poly.type
_entity_poly.pdbx_seq_one_letter_code
_entity_poly.pdbx_strand_id
1 'polypeptide(L)' 'EEIDVSSDEGLRTFMTNRANGKRTVPQIFIDDRHVGGCDDLYALDHEGKLDQLLGL' A
#
# COMPACT_ATOMS: atom_id res chain seq x y z
N GLU A 1 -4.07 -7.37 5.97
CA GLU A 1 -3.99 -8.64 5.23
C GLU A 1 -2.96 -8.50 4.13
N GLU A 2 -2.26 -9.59 3.77
CA GLU A 2 -1.34 -9.60 2.64
C GLU A 2 -2.01 -10.24 1.41
N ILE A 3 -1.85 -9.63 0.24
CA ILE A 3 -2.37 -10.14 -1.01
C ILE A 3 -1.18 -10.39 -1.94
N ASP A 4 -0.87 -11.67 -2.18
CA ASP A 4 0.18 -12.06 -3.11
C ASP A 4 -0.32 -11.92 -4.55
N VAL A 5 0.40 -11.13 -5.35
CA VAL A 5 0.12 -10.86 -6.76
C VAL A 5 1.14 -11.47 -7.71
N SER A 6 2.10 -12.26 -7.19
CA SER A 6 3.25 -12.76 -7.94
C SER A 6 2.88 -13.75 -9.04
N SER A 7 1.90 -14.62 -8.79
CA SER A 7 1.47 -15.67 -9.71
C SER A 7 0.18 -15.35 -10.49
N ASP A 8 -0.47 -14.21 -10.21
CA ASP A 8 -1.73 -13.82 -10.84
C ASP A 8 -1.58 -12.46 -11.54
N GLU A 9 -1.47 -12.48 -12.86
CA GLU A 9 -1.32 -11.29 -13.69
C GLU A 9 -2.57 -10.38 -13.66
N GLY A 10 -3.76 -10.97 -13.55
CA GLY A 10 -5.01 -10.22 -13.45
C GLY A 10 -5.08 -9.45 -12.13
N LEU A 11 -4.78 -10.13 -11.03
CA LEU A 11 -4.70 -9.52 -9.70
C LEU A 11 -3.58 -8.47 -9.62
N ARG A 12 -2.42 -8.75 -10.22
CA ARG A 12 -1.32 -7.77 -10.32
C ARG A 12 -1.75 -6.51 -11.06
N THR A 13 -2.46 -6.66 -12.17
CA THR A 13 -2.96 -5.53 -12.96
C THR A 13 -4.00 -4.74 -12.16
N PHE A 14 -4.93 -5.43 -11.49
CA PHE A 14 -5.91 -4.80 -10.62
C PHE A 14 -5.25 -4.00 -9.48
N MET A 15 -4.29 -4.59 -8.77
CA MET A 15 -3.57 -3.91 -7.68
C MET A 15 -2.67 -2.78 -8.17
N THR A 16 -2.08 -2.91 -9.37
CA THR A 16 -1.32 -1.81 -10.00
C THR A 16 -2.22 -0.61 -10.28
N ASN A 17 -3.43 -0.83 -10.80
CA ASN A 17 -4.40 0.24 -11.02
C ASN A 17 -4.83 0.89 -9.70
N ARG A 18 -5.08 0.08 -8.66
CA ARG A 18 -5.38 0.58 -7.30
C ARG A 18 -4.23 1.40 -6.72
N ALA A 19 -2.98 1.05 -7.04
CA ALA A 19 -1.76 1.73 -6.60
C ALA A 19 -1.34 2.91 -7.50
N ASN A 20 -2.29 3.53 -8.23
CA ASN A 20 -2.04 4.65 -9.14
C ASN A 20 -0.93 4.37 -10.18
N GLY A 21 -0.84 3.13 -10.65
CA GLY A 21 0.15 2.68 -11.63
C GLY A 21 1.50 2.24 -11.05
N LYS A 22 1.71 2.33 -9.72
CA LYS A 22 2.93 1.79 -9.08
C LYS A 22 2.94 0.26 -9.19
N ARG A 23 4.08 -0.30 -9.62
CA ARG A 23 4.26 -1.75 -9.86
C ARG A 23 5.20 -2.45 -8.88
N THR A 24 5.97 -1.68 -8.11
CA THR A 24 6.91 -2.20 -7.11
C THR A 24 6.15 -2.77 -5.93
N VAL A 25 6.53 -3.93 -5.42
CA VAL A 25 5.94 -4.49 -4.19
C VAL A 25 6.88 -4.26 -2.99
N PRO A 26 6.33 -4.12 -1.77
CA PRO A 26 4.91 -4.08 -1.44
C PRO A 26 4.24 -2.74 -1.84
N GLN A 27 2.91 -2.78 -2.04
CA GLN A 27 2.06 -1.59 -2.09
C GLN A 27 1.07 -1.66 -0.92
N ILE A 28 1.14 -0.67 -0.05
CA ILE A 28 0.45 -0.62 1.24
C ILE A 28 -0.78 0.25 1.11
N PHE A 29 -1.88 -0.25 1.68
CA PHE A 29 -3.16 0.44 1.77
C PHE A 29 -3.62 0.40 3.23
N ILE A 30 -4.16 1.50 3.72
CA ILE A 30 -4.88 1.56 4.99
C ILE A 30 -6.33 1.88 4.62
N ASP A 31 -7.23 0.95 4.93
CA ASP A 31 -8.59 0.93 4.40
C ASP A 31 -8.60 1.06 2.86
N ASP A 32 -9.25 2.11 2.33
CA ASP A 32 -9.28 2.41 0.89
C ASP A 32 -8.21 3.40 0.44
N ARG A 33 -7.36 3.87 1.36
CA ARG A 33 -6.31 4.85 1.06
C ARG A 33 -5.02 4.13 0.65
N HIS A 34 -4.54 4.44 -0.56
CA HIS A 34 -3.18 4.08 -0.98
C HIS A 34 -2.15 4.88 -0.18
N VAL A 35 -1.30 4.17 0.54
CA VAL A 35 -0.18 4.75 1.31
C VAL A 35 1.06 4.86 0.44
N GLY A 36 1.40 3.78 -0.28
CA GLY A 36 2.62 3.70 -1.09
C GLY A 36 3.43 2.46 -0.78
N GLY A 37 4.76 2.54 -0.84
CA GLY A 37 5.66 1.45 -0.46
C GLY A 37 6.03 1.44 1.03
N CYS A 38 7.00 0.60 1.41
CA CYS A 38 7.54 0.60 2.77
C CYS A 38 8.08 1.97 3.19
N ASP A 39 8.83 2.64 2.31
CA ASP A 39 9.42 3.95 2.62
C ASP A 39 8.34 5.01 2.91
N ASP A 40 7.26 5.00 2.14
CA ASP A 40 6.13 5.91 2.32
C ASP A 40 5.42 5.65 3.67
N LEU A 41 5.30 4.37 4.08
CA LEU A 41 4.75 4.01 5.39
C LEU A 41 5.65 4.50 6.54
N TYR A 42 6.96 4.25 6.46
CA TYR A 42 7.91 4.71 7.48
C TYR A 42 7.98 6.23 7.57
N ALA A 43 7.86 6.95 6.46
CA ALA A 43 7.78 8.40 6.46
C ALA A 43 6.53 8.89 7.23
N LEU A 44 5.36 8.27 7.02
CA LEU A 44 4.14 8.60 7.75
C LEU A 44 4.25 8.35 9.25
N ASP A 45 4.91 7.25 9.64
CA ASP A 45 5.17 6.92 11.04
C ASP A 45 6.11 7.96 11.68
N HIS A 46 7.20 8.31 11.00
CA HIS A 46 8.13 9.33 11.46
C HIS A 46 7.50 10.71 11.61
N GLU A 47 6.52 11.03 10.76
CA GLU A 47 5.71 12.25 10.85
C GLU A 47 4.64 12.20 11.97
N GLY A 48 4.49 11.08 12.67
CA GLY A 48 3.47 10.89 13.72
C GLY A 48 2.03 10.84 13.18
N LYS A 49 1.87 10.57 11.88
CA LYS A 49 0.56 10.55 11.21
C LYS A 49 -0.02 9.14 11.07
N LEU A 50 0.82 8.11 11.23
CA LEU A 50 0.40 6.74 11.05
C LEU A 50 -0.68 6.33 12.07
N ASP A 51 -0.49 6.63 13.36
CA ASP A 51 -1.45 6.29 14.42
C ASP A 51 -2.85 6.86 14.14
N GLN A 52 -2.94 8.08 13.63
CA GLN A 52 -4.22 8.69 13.24
C GLN A 52 -4.91 7.95 12.10
N LEU A 53 -4.16 7.39 11.16
CA LEU A 53 -4.69 6.58 10.07
C LEU A 53 -5.12 5.19 10.53
N LEU A 54 -4.46 4.66 11.57
CA LEU A 54 -4.79 3.38 12.17
C LEU A 54 -5.92 3.47 13.22
N GLY A 55 -6.30 4.69 13.62
CA GLY A 55 -7.31 4.91 14.65
C GLY A 55 -6.81 4.60 16.07
N LEU A 56 -5.51 4.79 16.32
CA LEU A 56 -4.85 4.58 17.61
C LEU A 56 -4.80 5.86 18.47
#